data_AF-A0A8S9WKR3-F1
#
_entry.id   AF-A0A8S9WKR3-F1
#
_cell.length_a   1.000
_cell.length_b   1.000
_cell.length_c   1.000
_cell.angle_alpha   90.00
_cell.angle_beta   90.00
_cell.angle_gamma   90.00
#
_symmetry.space_group_name_H-M   'P 1'
#
loop_
_entity.id
_entity.type
_entity.pdbx_description
1 polymer ?
#
loop_
_entity_poly.entity_id
_entity_poly.type
_entity_poly.pdbx_seq_one_letter_code
_entity_poly.pdbx_strand_id
1 'polypeptide(L)'
;MVGKKKLETFTAVPPCPGCTKLLELADRIKGNYGNELEVVKHIGLCAEFDKYGLTVVPAVVIGERILIMGVCPSEKTIKAALWEIGL
;
A
#
# COMPACT_ATOMS: atom_id res chain seq x y z
N MET A 1 -20.62 1.48 10.19
CA MET A 1 -19.44 0.71 10.67
C MET A 1 -18.32 0.96 9.67
N VAL A 2 -17.47 1.97 9.87
CA VAL A 2 -16.32 2.19 8.97
C VAL A 2 -15.19 1.31 9.53
N GLY A 3 -15.02 0.13 8.93
CA GLY A 3 -13.96 -0.80 9.31
C GLY A 3 -12.58 -0.13 9.18
N LYS A 4 -11.66 -0.50 10.07
CA LYS A 4 -10.25 -0.05 10.05
C LYS A 4 -9.71 -0.08 8.63
N LYS A 5 -9.10 1.02 8.18
CA LYS A 5 -8.57 1.09 6.81
C LYS A 5 -7.27 0.31 6.76
N LYS A 6 -7.12 -0.54 5.76
CA LYS A 6 -5.89 -1.30 5.52
C LYS A 6 -5.12 -0.69 4.36
N LEU A 7 -3.81 -0.63 4.50
CA LEU A 7 -2.88 -0.26 3.44
C LEU A 7 -1.91 -1.42 3.27
N GLU A 8 -2.05 -2.14 2.17
CA GLU A 8 -1.23 -3.29 1.83
C GLU A 8 -0.26 -2.86 0.73
N THR A 9 1.03 -3.03 0.98
CA THR A 9 2.07 -2.74 -0.02
C THR A 9 2.66 -4.05 -0.52
N PHE A 10 2.89 -4.15 -1.82
CA PHE A 10 3.43 -5.32 -2.49
C PHE A 10 4.73 -4.93 -3.20
N THR A 11 5.82 -5.60 -2.83
CA THR A 11 7.17 -5.29 -3.32
C THR A 11 7.85 -6.52 -3.93
N ALA A 12 8.77 -6.29 -4.86
CA ALA A 12 9.53 -7.35 -5.52
C ALA A 12 10.74 -7.80 -4.69
N VAL A 13 11.20 -9.03 -4.93
CA VAL A 13 12.55 -9.50 -4.57
C VAL A 13 13.30 -9.73 -5.88
N PRO A 14 14.42 -9.04 -6.18
CA PRO A 14 15.14 -8.07 -5.34
C PRO A 14 14.43 -6.70 -5.22
N PRO A 15 14.61 -5.96 -4.10
CA PRO A 15 13.97 -4.66 -3.90
C PRO A 15 14.57 -3.62 -4.85
N CYS A 16 13.75 -3.13 -5.79
CA CYS A 16 14.13 -2.00 -6.64
C CYS A 16 14.06 -0.68 -5.84
N PRO A 17 14.68 0.42 -6.32
CA PRO A 17 14.67 1.71 -5.61
C PRO A 17 13.24 2.20 -5.27
N GLY A 18 12.25 1.84 -6.11
CA GLY A 18 10.85 2.12 -5.87
C GLY A 18 10.25 1.34 -4.70
N CYS A 19 10.64 0.08 -4.50
CA CYS A 19 10.18 -0.74 -3.38
C CYS A 19 10.68 -0.18 -2.04
N THR A 20 11.95 0.22 -1.95
CA THR A 20 12.49 0.82 -0.71
C THR A 20 11.74 2.09 -0.33
N LYS A 21 11.51 3.00 -1.30
CA LYS A 21 10.71 4.21 -1.07
C LYS A 21 9.29 3.91 -0.63
N LEU A 22 8.67 2.88 -1.20
CA LEU A 22 7.33 2.45 -0.83
C LEU A 22 7.26 2.01 0.63
N LEU A 23 8.25 1.23 1.08
CA LEU A 23 8.32 0.74 2.46
C LEU A 23 8.51 1.88 3.47
N GLU A 24 9.33 2.88 3.12
CA GLU A 24 9.51 4.10 3.92
C GLU A 24 8.24 4.95 3.97
N LEU A 25 7.56 5.13 2.82
CA LEU A 25 6.29 5.86 2.75
C LEU A 25 5.21 5.17 3.58
N ALA A 26 5.09 3.85 3.48
CA ALA A 26 4.15 3.07 4.26
C ALA A 26 4.38 3.26 5.78
N ASP A 27 5.64 3.35 6.20
CA ASP A 27 6.01 3.60 7.59
C ASP A 27 5.63 5.01 8.07
N ARG A 28 5.95 6.03 7.27
CA ARG A 28 5.57 7.43 7.55
C ARG A 28 4.07 7.60 7.66
N ILE A 29 3.31 6.97 6.76
CA ILE A 29 1.85 7.07 6.74
C ILE A 29 1.26 6.34 7.95
N LYS A 30 1.79 5.17 8.32
CA LYS A 30 1.44 4.50 9.58
C LYS A 30 1.66 5.43 10.79
N GLY A 31 2.80 6.13 10.82
CA GLY A 31 3.07 7.11 11.88
C GLY A 31 2.10 8.29 11.90
N ASN A 32 1.65 8.75 10.73
CA ASN A 32 0.76 9.91 10.61
C ASN A 32 -0.71 9.59 10.95
N TYR A 33 -1.17 8.37 10.66
CA TYR A 33 -2.56 7.93 10.87
C TYR A 33 -2.72 6.97 12.07
N GLY A 34 -1.61 6.57 12.69
CA GLY A 34 -1.59 5.82 13.95
C GLY A 34 -2.43 4.53 13.92
N ASN A 35 -3.38 4.44 14.86
CA ASN A 35 -4.25 3.27 15.02
C ASN A 35 -5.44 3.22 14.06
N GLU A 36 -5.65 4.25 13.25
CA GLU A 36 -6.75 4.30 12.28
C GLU A 36 -6.40 3.58 10.97
N LEU A 37 -5.10 3.39 10.72
CA LEU A 37 -4.57 2.74 9.52
C LEU A 37 -3.73 1.50 9.85
N GLU A 38 -4.14 0.35 9.33
CA GLU A 38 -3.38 -0.89 9.41
C GLU A 38 -2.50 -1.04 8.17
N VAL A 39 -1.19 -0.92 8.34
CA VAL A 39 -0.21 -1.05 7.25
C VAL A 39 0.37 -2.46 7.23
N VAL A 40 0.17 -3.17 6.13
CA VAL A 40 0.73 -4.50 5.84
C VAL A 40 1.73 -4.39 4.69
N LYS A 41 2.89 -5.00 4.84
CA LYS A 41 3.97 -4.96 3.83
C LYS A 41 4.24 -6.40 3.36
N HIS A 42 3.82 -6.71 2.14
CA HIS A 42 4.08 -7.95 1.44
C HIS A 42 5.33 -7.81 0.59
N ILE A 43 6.28 -8.73 0.78
CA ILE A 43 7.55 -8.77 0.08
C ILE A 43 7.63 -10.09 -0.67
N GLY A 44 7.70 -10.04 -2.00
CA GLY A 44 7.75 -11.21 -2.86
C GLY A 44 6.38 -11.70 -3.34
N LEU A 45 6.34 -12.93 -3.84
CA LEU A 45 5.13 -13.61 -4.29
C LEU A 45 4.32 -14.06 -3.07
N CYS A 46 3.31 -13.28 -2.69
CA CYS A 46 2.38 -13.60 -1.61
C CYS A 46 1.01 -14.03 -2.17
N ALA A 47 0.27 -14.86 -1.43
CA ALA A 47 -1.06 -15.31 -1.84
C ALA A 47 -2.06 -14.15 -2.05
N GLU A 48 -1.92 -13.05 -1.29
CA GLU A 48 -2.73 -11.85 -1.53
C GLU A 48 -2.45 -11.17 -2.88
N PHE A 49 -1.25 -11.31 -3.44
CA PHE A 49 -0.92 -10.74 -4.75
C PHE A 49 -1.79 -11.37 -5.86
N ASP A 50 -1.96 -12.69 -5.80
CA ASP A 50 -2.82 -13.45 -6.69
C ASP A 50 -4.31 -13.17 -6.41
N LYS A 51 -4.69 -13.10 -5.12
CA LYS A 51 -6.06 -12.79 -4.69
C LYS A 51 -6.57 -11.46 -5.20
N TYR A 52 -5.72 -10.43 -5.23
CA TYR A 52 -6.07 -9.10 -5.77
C TYR A 52 -5.86 -8.98 -7.28
N GLY A 53 -5.39 -10.03 -7.96
CA GLY A 53 -5.13 -10.01 -9.40
C GLY A 53 -4.02 -9.05 -9.82
N LEU A 54 -3.06 -8.79 -8.93
CA LEU A 54 -1.94 -7.92 -9.23
C LEU A 54 -1.03 -8.61 -10.25
N THR A 55 -0.66 -7.89 -11.32
CA THR A 55 0.21 -8.43 -12.39
C THR A 55 1.61 -7.85 -12.35
N VAL A 56 1.81 -6.74 -11.64
CA VAL A 56 3.08 -6.01 -11.59
C VAL A 56 3.32 -5.41 -10.21
N VAL A 57 4.59 -5.43 -9.78
CA VAL A 57 5.10 -4.77 -8.58
C VAL A 57 6.05 -3.62 -8.98
N PRO A 58 6.16 -2.53 -8.19
CA PRO A 58 5.52 -2.29 -6.91
C PRO A 58 4.01 -2.03 -7.03
N ALA A 59 3.24 -2.50 -6.05
CA ALA A 59 1.81 -2.23 -5.96
C ALA A 59 1.37 -1.85 -4.54
N VAL A 60 0.27 -1.12 -4.44
CA VAL A 60 -0.35 -0.67 -3.19
C VAL A 60 -1.85 -0.87 -3.29
N VAL A 61 -2.43 -1.49 -2.28
CA VAL A 61 -3.86 -1.67 -2.12
C VAL A 61 -4.30 -0.89 -0.89
N ILE A 62 -5.30 -0.03 -1.06
CA ILE A 62 -5.82 0.83 0.01
C ILE A 62 -7.31 0.52 0.19
N GLY A 63 -7.64 0.01 1.37
CA GLY A 63 -9.00 -0.32 1.79
C GLY A 63 -9.73 -1.24 0.82
N GLU A 64 -9.02 -2.18 0.17
CA GLU A 64 -9.55 -3.12 -0.84
C GLU A 64 -10.26 -2.45 -2.03
N ARG A 65 -10.13 -1.12 -2.17
CA ARG A 65 -10.85 -0.29 -3.15
C ARG A 65 -9.94 0.32 -4.18
N ILE A 66 -8.78 0.83 -3.74
CA ILE A 66 -7.85 1.53 -4.60
C ILE A 66 -6.62 0.65 -4.78
N LEU A 67 -6.36 0.24 -6.02
CA LEU A 67 -5.18 -0.53 -6.40
C LEU A 67 -4.30 0.35 -7.28
N ILE A 68 -3.05 0.55 -6.85
CA ILE A 68 -2.03 1.26 -7.62
C ILE A 68 -0.95 0.23 -7.92
N MET A 69 -0.68 -0.04 -9.18
CA MET A 69 0.27 -1.08 -9.59
C MET A 69 1.21 -0.58 -10.68
N GLY A 70 2.46 -1.02 -10.65
CA GLY A 70 3.47 -0.70 -11.67
C GLY A 70 4.16 0.65 -11.49
N VAL A 71 3.89 1.37 -10.41
CA VAL A 71 4.49 2.67 -10.10
C VAL A 71 4.70 2.81 -8.59
N CYS A 72 5.73 3.55 -8.19
CA CYS A 72 5.90 3.97 -6.80
C CYS A 72 5.00 5.20 -6.56
N PRO A 73 3.83 5.07 -5.89
CA PRO A 73 3.01 6.23 -5.53
C PRO A 73 3.80 7.19 -4.64
N SER A 74 3.47 8.48 -4.76
CA SER A 74 3.97 9.52 -3.86
C SER A 74 3.12 9.58 -2.59
N GLU A 75 3.66 10.15 -1.51
CA GLU A 75 2.93 10.35 -0.25
C GLU A 75 1.58 11.06 -0.46
N LYS A 76 1.56 12.07 -1.35
CA LYS A 76 0.33 12.80 -1.72
C LYS A 76 -0.74 11.89 -2.31
N THR A 77 -0.35 10.97 -3.18
CA THR A 77 -1.29 10.03 -3.83
C THR A 77 -1.91 9.09 -2.80
N ILE A 78 -1.11 8.59 -1.87
CA ILE A 78 -1.62 7.69 -0.82
C ILE A 78 -2.53 8.48 0.14
N LYS A 79 -2.14 9.69 0.56
CA LYS A 79 -2.98 10.56 1.39
C LYS A 79 -4.30 10.90 0.71
N ALA A 80 -4.29 11.23 -0.59
CA ALA A 80 -5.50 11.47 -1.36
C ALA A 80 -6.38 10.21 -1.43
N ALA A 81 -5.79 9.04 -1.66
CA ALA A 81 -6.54 7.78 -1.67
C ALA A 81 -7.13 7.43 -0.29
N LEU A 82 -6.42 7.73 0.80
CA LEU A 82 -6.92 7.60 2.17
C LEU A 82 -8.08 8.57 2.45
N TRP A 83 -7.97 9.80 1.95
CA TRP A 83 -9.04 10.79 2.02
C TRP A 83 -10.30 10.34 1.26
N GLU A 84 -10.15 9.80 0.05
CA GLU A 84 -11.27 9.28 -0.75
C GLU A 84 -12.02 8.13 -0.08
N ILE A 85 -11.34 7.33 0.75
CA ILE A 85 -11.99 6.27 1.53
C ILE A 85 -12.54 6.77 2.88
N GLY A 86 -12.37 8.06 3.19
CA GLY A 86 -12.95 8.74 4.36
C GLY A 86 -12.05 8.75 5.59
N LEU A 87 -10.74 8.98 5.41
CA LEU A 87 -9.73 9.08 6.47
C LEU A 87 -8.88 10.36 6.36
#